data_AF-A0A5N5ESN4-F1
#
_entry.id   AF-A0A5N5ESN4-F1
#
_cell.length_a   1.000
_cell.length_b   1.000
_cell.length_c   1.000
_cell.angle_alpha   90.00
_cell.angle_beta   90.00
_cell.angle_gamma   90.00
#
_symmetry.space_group_name_H-M   'P 1'
#
loop_
_entity.id
_entity.type
_entity.pdbx_description
1 polymer ?
#
loop_
_entity_poly.entity_id
_entity_poly.type
_entity_poly.pdbx_seq_one_letter_code
_entity_poly.pdbx_strand_id
1 'polypeptide(L)' 'MSSADSEQPIHPPARPRQTVEELLAAKGTRPIASLDDLTADTFGTDEEVEEFVAFTYSERRRDVA' A
#
# COMPACT_ATOMS: atom_id res chain seq x y z
N MET A 1 17.26 17.48 -42.67
CA MET A 1 17.98 16.36 -42.02
C MET A 1 17.66 16.43 -40.54
N SER A 2 17.10 15.35 -40.01
CA SER A 2 16.56 15.24 -38.65
C SER A 2 17.71 15.17 -37.65
N SER A 3 17.81 16.14 -36.74
CA SER A 3 18.67 16.02 -35.57
C SER A 3 17.91 15.16 -34.57
N ALA A 4 18.44 13.96 -34.32
CA ALA A 4 17.87 13.00 -33.38
C ALA A 4 17.70 13.67 -32.00
N ASP A 5 16.45 13.89 -31.61
CA ASP A 5 16.08 14.08 -30.23
C ASP A 5 16.50 12.81 -29.51
N SER A 6 17.57 12.90 -28.73
CA SER A 6 18.11 11.76 -28.01
C SER A 6 17.13 11.51 -26.87
N GLU A 7 16.15 10.65 -27.11
CA GLU A 7 15.26 10.07 -26.11
C GLU A 7 16.14 9.48 -24.99
N GLN A 8 16.45 10.29 -23.99
CA GLN A 8 17.09 9.79 -22.78
C GLN A 8 16.06 8.85 -22.13
N PRO A 9 16.42 7.58 -21.88
CA PRO A 9 15.52 6.68 -21.19
C PRO A 9 15.15 7.31 -19.84
N ILE A 10 13.85 7.48 -19.61
CA ILE A 10 13.31 7.92 -18.33
C ILE A 10 13.58 6.78 -17.34
N HIS A 11 14.73 6.81 -16.70
CA HIS A 11 15.06 5.85 -15.66
C HIS A 11 14.08 6.05 -14.50
N PRO A 12 13.42 4.99 -14.01
CA PRO A 12 12.66 5.10 -12.78
C PRO A 12 13.60 5.60 -11.68
N PRO A 13 13.13 6.49 -10.79
CA PRO A 13 13.96 6.98 -9.70
C PRO A 13 14.56 5.79 -8.98
N ALA A 14 15.88 5.82 -8.77
CA ALA A 14 16.57 4.77 -8.04
C ALA A 14 15.88 4.62 -6.68
N ARG A 15 15.11 3.54 -6.50
CA ARG A 15 14.49 3.28 -5.22
C ARG A 15 15.63 3.11 -4.21
N PRO A 16 15.66 3.87 -3.12
CA PRO A 16 16.69 3.70 -2.12
C PRO A 16 16.63 2.24 -1.65
N ARG A 17 17.79 1.58 -1.66
CA ARG A 17 17.94 0.20 -1.18
C ARG A 17 17.92 0.20 0.35
N GLN A 18 16.79 0.58 0.92
CA GLN A 18 16.60 0.53 2.36
C GLN A 18 16.23 -0.87 2.78
N THR A 19 16.80 -1.33 3.89
CA THR A 19 16.37 -2.61 4.48
C THR A 19 15.01 -2.45 5.15
N VAL A 20 14.36 -3.58 5.44
CA VAL A 20 13.09 -3.57 6.17
C VAL A 20 13.29 -2.93 7.55
N GLU A 21 14.41 -3.20 8.21
CA GLU A 21 14.77 -2.63 9.51
C GLU A 21 14.92 -1.11 9.44
N GLU A 22 15.55 -0.59 8.38
CA GLU A 22 15.69 0.86 8.17
C GLU A 22 14.32 1.53 7.93
N LEU A 23 13.43 0.88 7.18
CA LEU A 23 12.07 1.36 6.96
C LEU A 23 11.27 1.39 8.27
N LEU A 24 11.36 0.33 9.07
CA LEU A 24 10.68 0.24 10.36
C LEU A 24 11.18 1.29 11.34
N ALA A 25 12.50 1.50 11.41
CA ALA A 25 13.13 2.52 12.23
C ALA A 25 12.71 3.93 11.79
N ALA A 26 12.69 4.22 10.49
CA ALA A 26 12.24 5.50 9.95
C ALA A 26 10.76 5.79 10.22
N LYS A 27 9.93 4.73 10.27
CA LYS A 27 8.51 4.84 10.61
C LYS A 27 8.24 4.81 12.12
N GLY A 28 9.24 4.47 12.94
CA GLY A 28 9.06 4.29 14.38
C GLY A 28 8.13 3.12 14.73
N THR A 29 8.10 2.09 13.88
CA THR A 29 7.17 0.96 14.02
C THR A 29 7.92 -0.36 14.20
N ARG A 30 7.19 -1.42 14.57
CA ARG A 30 7.73 -2.78 14.69
C ARG A 30 6.93 -3.72 13.79
N PRO A 31 7.53 -4.84 13.35
CA PRO A 31 6.79 -5.89 12.67
C PRO A 31 5.66 -6.43 13.56
N ILE A 32 4.54 -6.78 12.92
CA ILE A 32 3.44 -7.52 13.55
C ILE A 32 3.93 -8.95 13.80
N ALA A 33 3.95 -9.39 15.07
CA ALA A 33 4.40 -10.73 15.45
C ALA A 33 3.22 -11.68 15.73
N SER A 34 2.03 -11.14 15.97
CA SER A 34 0.83 -11.88 16.34
C SER A 34 -0.45 -11.18 15.90
N LEU A 35 -1.59 -11.87 16.03
CA LEU A 35 -2.90 -11.26 15.80
C LEU A 35 -3.23 -10.22 16.87
N ASP A 36 -2.71 -10.38 18.08
CA ASP A 36 -2.92 -9.40 19.16
C ASP A 36 -2.29 -8.05 18.80
N ASP A 37 -1.17 -8.04 18.06
CA ASP A 37 -0.54 -6.81 17.56
C ASP A 37 -1.37 -6.11 16.47
N LEU A 38 -2.33 -6.80 15.86
CA LEU A 38 -3.26 -6.25 14.88
C LEU A 38 -4.52 -5.67 15.53
N THR A 39 -4.69 -5.83 16.85
CA THR A 39 -5.86 -5.28 17.54
C THR A 39 -5.77 -3.75 17.57
N ALA A 40 -6.77 -3.11 16.98
CA ALA A 40 -6.89 -1.67 16.94
C ALA A 40 -8.37 -1.27 16.95
N ASP A 41 -8.67 -0.12 17.53
CA ASP A 41 -9.99 0.49 17.47
C ASP A 41 -10.22 1.05 16.05
N THR A 42 -10.54 0.14 15.14
CA THR A 42 -10.50 0.39 13.69
C THR A 42 -11.81 0.94 13.15
N PHE A 43 -12.93 0.54 13.76
CA PHE A 43 -14.27 0.96 13.38
C PHE A 43 -14.96 1.55 14.61
N GLY A 44 -15.49 2.76 14.49
CA GLY A 44 -16.18 3.45 15.58
C GLY A 44 -17.63 3.01 15.75
N THR A 45 -18.27 2.45 14.71
CA THR A 45 -19.66 1.98 14.76
C THR A 45 -19.90 0.74 13.89
N ASP A 46 -21.00 0.05 14.15
CA ASP A 46 -21.41 -1.11 13.35
C ASP A 46 -21.74 -0.71 11.89
N GLU A 47 -22.27 0.50 11.67
CA GLU A 47 -22.52 1.02 10.33
C GLU A 47 -21.24 1.17 9.49
N GLU A 48 -20.12 1.58 10.10
CA GLU A 48 -18.83 1.66 9.40
C GLU A 48 -18.34 0.26 8.98
N VAL A 49 -18.59 -0.75 9.82
CA VAL A 49 -18.28 -2.15 9.49
C VAL A 49 -19.13 -2.62 8.30
N GLU A 50 -20.44 -2.32 8.31
CA GLU A 50 -21.35 -2.68 7.22
C GLU A 50 -20.94 -2.04 5.89
N GLU A 51 -20.57 -0.75 5.90
CA GLU A 51 -20.08 -0.03 4.72
C GLU A 51 -18.81 -0.69 4.17
N PHE A 52 -17.83 -1.00 5.03
CA PHE A 52 -16.60 -1.65 4.62
C PHE A 52 -16.83 -3.03 3.99
N VAL A 53 -17.73 -3.83 4.55
CA VAL A 53 -18.10 -5.14 4.01
C VAL A 53 -18.77 -5.00 2.64
N ALA A 54 -19.72 -4.06 2.49
CA ALA A 54 -20.41 -3.80 1.24
C ALA A 54 -19.43 -3.34 0.14
N PHE A 55 -18.51 -2.43 0.48
CA PHE A 55 -17.43 -1.99 -0.40
C PHE A 55 -16.55 -3.16 -0.85
N THR A 56 -16.03 -3.94 0.09
CA THR A 56 -15.11 -5.06 -0.19
C THR A 56 -15.77 -6.12 -1.07
N TYR A 57 -17.04 -6.43 -0.81
CA TYR A 57 -17.79 -7.38 -1.62
C TYR A 57 -18.02 -6.88 -3.04
N SER A 58 -18.30 -5.58 -3.19
CA SER A 58 -18.49 -4.94 -4.49
C SER A 58 -17.19 -4.95 -5.31
N GLU A 59 -16.06 -4.59 -4.71
CA GLU A 59 -14.73 -4.64 -5.34
C GLU A 59 -14.37 -6.05 -5.80
N ARG A 60 -14.50 -7.05 -4.92
CA ARG A 60 -14.21 -8.45 -5.30
C ARG A 60 -15.06 -8.91 -6.48
N ARG A 61 -16.30 -8.44 -6.59
CA ARG A 61 -17.20 -8.81 -7.69
C ARG A 61 -16.87 -8.09 -8.99
N ARG A 62 -16.23 -6.93 -8.95
CA ARG A 62 -15.80 -6.19 -10.16
C ARG A 62 -14.73 -6.96 -10.93
N ASP A 63 -13.83 -7.66 -10.24
CA ASP A 63 -12.76 -8.46 -10.86
C ASP A 63 -13.24 -9.79 -11.46
N VAL A 64 -14.50 -10.18 -11.20
CA VAL A 64 -15.10 -11.46 -11.67
C VAL A 64 -16.03 -11.25 -12.87
N ALA A 65 -16.29 -10.00 -13.27
CA ALA A 65 -17.22 -9.63 -14.35
C ALA A 65 -16.51 -9.30 -15.66
#